data_AF-A0A292RIB2-F1
#
_entry.id   AF-A0A292RIB2-F1
#
_cell.length_a   1.000
_cell.length_b   1.000
_cell.length_c   1.000
_cell.angle_alpha   90.00
_cell.angle_beta   90.00
_cell.angle_gamma   90.00
#
_symmetry.space_group_name_H-M   'P 1'
#
loop_
_entity.id
_entity.type
_entity.pdbx_description
1 polymer ?
#
loop_
_entity_poly.entity_id
_entity_poly.type
_entity_poly.pdbx_seq_one_letter_code
_entity_poly.pdbx_strand_id
1 'polypeptide(L)'
;MKTNKLITSFLILKKIFIILLLLVSLVVYIASITNNKVVNKEYLQKFANNLKKKRKELGLTQDDLSNEHISRAMISLVEIARTDITVSKLKVIADIMGLKVKDLFDFE
;
A
#
# COMPACT_ATOMS: atom_id res chain seq x y z
N MET A 1 29.51 -14.95 48.83
CA MET A 1 29.55 -13.70 48.03
C MET A 1 29.75 -13.93 46.53
N LYS A 2 30.56 -14.91 46.08
CA LYS A 2 30.82 -15.20 44.65
C LYS A 2 29.59 -15.67 43.84
N THR A 3 28.73 -16.49 44.44
CA THR A 3 27.53 -17.10 43.82
C THR A 3 26.47 -16.08 43.41
N ASN A 4 26.18 -15.07 44.24
CA ASN A 4 25.22 -14.01 43.91
C ASN A 4 25.68 -13.12 42.74
N LYS A 5 26.99 -12.93 42.58
CA LYS A 5 27.57 -12.16 41.47
C LYS A 5 27.47 -12.92 40.14
N LEU A 6 27.61 -14.24 40.19
CA LEU A 6 27.44 -15.12 39.03
C LEU A 6 25.98 -15.16 38.56
N ILE A 7 25.03 -15.28 39.49
CA ILE A 7 23.59 -15.29 39.20
C ILE A 7 23.13 -13.96 38.61
N THR A 8 23.57 -12.83 39.17
CA THR A 8 23.26 -11.50 38.63
C THR A 8 23.86 -11.29 37.24
N SER A 9 25.10 -11.72 37.01
CA SER A 9 25.72 -11.69 35.67
C SER A 9 24.94 -12.54 34.65
N PHE A 10 24.49 -13.73 35.02
CA PHE A 10 23.66 -14.59 34.17
C PHE A 10 22.31 -13.94 33.84
N LEU A 11 21.64 -13.32 34.82
CA LEU A 11 20.38 -12.61 34.61
C LEU A 11 20.54 -11.40 33.68
N ILE A 12 21.65 -10.66 33.80
CA ILE A 12 21.98 -9.55 32.89
C ILE A 12 22.18 -10.06 31.47
N LEU A 13 22.93 -11.15 31.28
CA LEU A 13 23.17 -11.75 29.97
C LEU A 13 21.86 -12.22 29.30
N LYS A 14 20.95 -12.84 30.07
CA LYS A 14 19.64 -13.26 29.56
C LYS A 14 18.77 -12.06 29.13
N LYS A 15 18.79 -10.95 29.87
CA LYS A 15 18.09 -9.72 29.49
C LYS A 15 18.66 -9.12 28.21
N ILE A 16 19.99 -9.04 28.08
CA ILE A 16 20.67 -8.57 26.86
C ILE A 16 20.27 -9.43 25.66
N PHE A 17 20.25 -10.75 25.83
CA PHE A 17 19.84 -11.68 24.77
C PHE A 17 18.37 -11.48 24.35
N ILE A 18 17.45 -11.29 25.29
CA ILE A 18 16.04 -11.00 24.98
C ILE A 18 15.91 -9.65 24.25
N ILE A 19 16.63 -8.61 24.69
CA ILE A 19 16.62 -7.31 24.01
C ILE A 19 17.14 -7.46 22.57
N LEU A 20 18.20 -8.23 22.35
CA LEU A 20 18.75 -8.47 21.02
C LEU A 20 17.74 -9.18 20.11
N LEU A 21 17.04 -10.20 20.62
CA LEU A 21 15.96 -10.88 19.89
C LEU A 21 14.84 -9.92 19.49
N LEU A 22 14.41 -9.05 20.41
CA LEU A 22 13.38 -8.06 20.15
C LEU A 22 13.82 -7.06 19.07
N LEU A 23 15.06 -6.58 19.13
CA LEU A 23 15.61 -5.68 18.10
C LEU A 23 15.65 -6.33 16.71
N VAL A 24 16.07 -7.61 16.62
CA VAL A 24 16.07 -8.35 15.36
C VAL A 24 14.65 -8.49 14.80
N SER A 25 13.67 -8.85 15.64
CA SER A 25 12.27 -8.96 15.20
C SER A 25 11.71 -7.63 14.68
N LEU A 26 12.05 -6.51 15.32
CA LEU A 26 11.64 -5.18 14.89
C LEU A 26 12.22 -4.81 13.51
N VAL A 27 13.51 -5.07 13.27
CA VAL A 27 14.15 -4.80 11.99
C VAL A 27 13.51 -5.63 10.87
N VAL A 28 13.24 -6.92 11.13
CA VAL A 28 12.55 -7.81 10.17
C VAL A 28 11.15 -7.30 9.85
N TYR A 29 10.39 -6.85 10.85
CA TYR A 29 9.05 -6.29 10.66
C TYR A 29 9.08 -5.02 9.79
N ILE A 30 9.99 -4.09 10.07
CA ILE A 30 10.16 -2.87 9.28
C ILE A 30 10.57 -3.20 7.84
N ALA A 31 11.51 -4.13 7.64
CA ALA A 31 11.93 -4.57 6.31
C ALA A 31 10.79 -5.22 5.53
N SER A 32 9.95 -6.03 6.17
CA SER A 32 8.77 -6.65 5.55
C SER A 32 7.77 -5.60 5.07
N ILE A 33 7.52 -4.54 5.85
CA ILE A 33 6.65 -3.43 5.43
C ILE A 33 7.25 -2.68 4.24
N THR A 34 8.56 -2.44 4.25
CA THR A 34 9.25 -1.73 3.17
C THR A 34 9.28 -2.55 1.87
N ASN A 35 9.51 -3.87 1.98
CA ASN A 35 9.52 -4.77 0.81
C ASN A 35 8.12 -4.89 0.17
N ASN A 36 7.06 -4.93 0.99
CA ASN A 36 5.68 -4.89 0.50
C ASN A 36 5.27 -3.50 -0.03
N LYS A 37 6.09 -2.47 0.22
CA LYS A 37 5.95 -1.11 -0.32
C LYS A 37 6.82 -0.86 -1.56
N VAL A 38 7.49 -1.88 -2.12
CA VAL A 38 8.02 -1.80 -3.49
C VAL A 38 6.83 -1.87 -4.45
N VAL A 39 6.03 -0.81 -4.39
CA VAL A 39 4.95 -0.53 -5.32
C VAL A 39 5.62 -0.40 -6.67
N ASN A 40 5.18 -1.20 -7.64
CA ASN A 40 5.61 -1.04 -9.02
C ASN A 40 5.07 0.30 -9.54
N LYS A 41 5.77 1.37 -9.19
CA LYS A 41 5.36 2.75 -9.39
C LYS A 41 5.18 3.04 -10.87
N GLU A 42 5.97 2.41 -11.73
CA GLU A 42 5.82 2.48 -13.17
C GLU A 42 4.46 1.90 -13.60
N TYR A 43 4.13 0.69 -13.12
CA TYR A 43 2.84 0.07 -13.41
C TYR A 43 1.65 0.89 -12.90
N LEU A 44 1.74 1.45 -11.69
CA LEU A 44 0.71 2.36 -11.17
C LEU A 44 0.59 3.63 -11.99
N GLN A 45 1.70 4.17 -12.47
CA GLN A 45 1.67 5.37 -13.32
C GLN A 45 0.99 5.07 -14.65
N LYS A 46 1.27 3.90 -15.26
CA LYS A 46 0.61 3.44 -16.49
C LYS A 46 -0.90 3.25 -16.27
N PHE A 47 -1.28 2.58 -15.18
CA PHE A 47 -2.68 2.45 -14.76
C PHE A 47 -3.37 3.81 -14.58
N ALA A 48 -2.76 4.71 -13.81
CA ALA A 48 -3.29 6.04 -13.50
C ALA A 48 -3.51 6.88 -14.77
N ASN A 49 -2.54 6.84 -15.69
CA ASN A 49 -2.62 7.54 -16.96
C ASN A 49 -3.75 6.97 -17.83
N ASN A 50 -3.88 5.64 -17.92
CA ASN A 50 -4.94 5.00 -18.69
C ASN A 50 -6.34 5.29 -18.13
N LEU A 51 -6.51 5.20 -16.82
CA LEU A 51 -7.77 5.54 -16.14
C LEU A 51 -8.17 6.99 -16.45
N LYS A 52 -7.23 7.93 -16.29
CA LYS A 52 -7.46 9.35 -16.56
C LYS A 52 -7.78 9.62 -18.03
N LYS A 53 -7.11 8.92 -18.94
CA LYS A 53 -7.36 8.99 -20.39
C LYS A 53 -8.78 8.54 -20.71
N LYS A 54 -9.16 7.32 -20.32
CA LYS A 54 -10.51 6.76 -20.58
C LYS A 54 -11.61 7.62 -19.98
N ARG A 55 -11.42 8.13 -18.76
CA ARG A 55 -12.37 9.07 -18.14
C ARG A 55 -12.57 10.32 -19.01
N LYS A 56 -11.49 10.92 -19.48
CA LYS A 56 -11.56 12.11 -20.36
C LYS A 56 -12.18 11.82 -21.72
N GLU A 57 -11.92 10.65 -22.30
CA GLU A 57 -12.54 10.21 -23.57
C GLU A 57 -14.06 10.07 -23.44
N LEU A 58 -14.55 9.70 -22.26
CA LEU A 58 -15.98 9.66 -21.92
C LEU A 58 -16.56 11.03 -21.53
N GLY A 59 -15.75 12.10 -21.50
CA GLY A 59 -16.20 13.44 -21.10
C GLY A 59 -16.50 13.60 -19.60
N LEU A 60 -16.07 12.64 -18.78
CA LEU A 60 -16.36 12.62 -17.34
C LEU A 60 -15.33 13.43 -16.54
N THR A 61 -15.79 14.09 -15.48
CA THR A 61 -14.95 14.72 -14.45
C THR A 61 -14.59 13.73 -13.34
N GLN A 62 -13.66 14.10 -12.45
CA GLN A 62 -13.36 13.28 -11.26
C GLN A 62 -14.57 13.20 -10.30
N ASP A 63 -15.44 14.19 -10.34
CA ASP A 63 -16.63 14.26 -9.49
C ASP A 63 -17.71 13.28 -9.99
N ASP A 64 -17.84 13.14 -11.31
CA ASP A 64 -18.76 12.19 -11.94
C ASP A 64 -18.44 10.73 -11.61
N LEU A 65 -17.17 10.43 -11.30
CA LEU A 65 -16.76 9.10 -10.83
C LEU A 65 -16.92 8.91 -9.32
N SER A 66 -17.20 9.98 -8.57
CA SER A 66 -17.28 9.94 -7.12
C SER A 66 -18.68 9.60 -6.62
N ASN A 67 -18.75 8.85 -5.53
CA ASN A 67 -20.00 8.46 -4.86
C ASN A 67 -19.72 8.09 -3.38
N GLU A 68 -20.69 7.51 -2.69
CA GLU A 68 -20.57 7.06 -1.29
C GLU A 68 -19.46 6.02 -1.06
N HIS A 69 -19.03 5.30 -2.09
CA HIS A 69 -18.00 4.26 -2.01
C HIS A 69 -16.61 4.76 -2.39
N ILE A 70 -16.53 5.81 -3.21
CA ILE A 70 -15.26 6.39 -3.65
C ILE A 70 -15.33 7.91 -3.68
N SER A 71 -14.50 8.56 -2.86
CA SER A 71 -14.44 10.02 -2.82
C SER A 71 -13.70 10.58 -4.03
N ARG A 72 -14.06 11.78 -4.46
CA ARG A 72 -13.32 12.55 -5.48
C ARG A 72 -11.82 12.66 -5.14
N ALA A 73 -11.49 12.82 -3.86
CA ALA A 73 -10.10 12.87 -3.39
C ALA A 73 -9.34 11.56 -3.65
N MET A 74 -9.98 10.40 -3.41
CA MET A 74 -9.40 9.10 -3.74
C MET A 74 -9.13 8.99 -5.25
N ILE A 75 -10.09 9.38 -6.09
CA ILE A 75 -9.93 9.37 -7.55
C ILE A 75 -8.76 10.25 -7.98
N SER A 76 -8.66 11.45 -7.41
CA SER A 76 -7.55 12.35 -7.65
C SER A 76 -6.20 11.68 -7.35
N LEU A 77 -6.07 11.03 -6.19
CA LEU A 77 -4.84 10.34 -5.77
C LEU A 77 -4.49 9.15 -6.67
N VAL A 78 -5.50 8.38 -7.11
CA VAL A 78 -5.30 7.25 -8.02
C VAL A 78 -4.82 7.74 -9.39
N GLU A 79 -5.42 8.78 -9.94
CA GLU A 79 -5.04 9.36 -11.25
C GLU A 79 -3.64 10.00 -11.27
N ILE A 80 -3.01 10.20 -10.12
CA ILE A 80 -1.62 10.67 -9.98
C ILE A 80 -0.69 9.61 -9.37
N ALA A 81 -1.13 8.34 -9.34
CA ALA A 81 -0.38 7.20 -8.83
C ALA A 81 0.19 7.41 -7.41
N ARG A 82 -0.54 8.14 -6.55
CA ARG A 82 -0.16 8.37 -5.16
C ARG A 82 -0.67 7.29 -4.21
N THR A 83 -1.66 6.51 -4.65
CA THR A 83 -2.23 5.42 -3.87
C THR A 83 -2.70 4.29 -4.79
N ASP A 84 -2.62 3.07 -4.28
CA ASP A 84 -3.29 1.92 -4.85
C ASP A 84 -4.81 2.01 -4.67
N ILE A 85 -5.52 1.24 -5.46
CA ILE A 85 -6.97 1.12 -5.37
C ILE A 85 -7.36 -0.36 -5.32
N THR A 86 -8.33 -0.67 -4.47
CA THR A 86 -8.82 -2.04 -4.32
C THR A 86 -9.66 -2.46 -5.52
N VAL A 87 -9.67 -3.77 -5.82
CA VAL A 87 -10.45 -4.33 -6.94
C VAL A 87 -11.95 -4.00 -6.82
N SER A 88 -12.52 -4.00 -5.62
CA SER A 88 -13.92 -3.62 -5.40
C SER A 88 -14.22 -2.17 -5.81
N LYS A 89 -13.29 -1.24 -5.55
CA LYS A 89 -13.44 0.16 -5.97
C LYS A 89 -13.21 0.33 -7.48
N LEU A 90 -12.32 -0.47 -8.08
CA LEU A 90 -12.17 -0.52 -9.54
C LEU A 90 -13.44 -0.97 -10.25
N LYS A 91 -14.18 -1.94 -9.66
CA LYS A 91 -15.49 -2.35 -10.19
C LYS A 91 -16.48 -1.19 -10.20
N VAL A 92 -16.57 -0.43 -9.11
CA VAL A 92 -17.43 0.76 -9.01
C VAL A 92 -17.06 1.79 -10.08
N ILE A 93 -15.78 2.12 -10.22
CA ILE A 93 -15.31 3.05 -11.27
C ILE A 93 -15.69 2.54 -12.66
N ALA A 94 -15.42 1.27 -12.96
CA ALA A 94 -15.71 0.67 -14.26
C ALA A 94 -17.21 0.73 -14.58
N ASP A 95 -18.08 0.47 -13.60
CA ASP A 95 -19.53 0.53 -13.76
C ASP A 95 -20.02 1.94 -14.08
N ILE A 96 -19.50 2.97 -13.39
CA ILE A 96 -19.83 4.36 -13.69
C ILE A 96 -19.37 4.73 -15.11
N MET A 97 -18.19 4.26 -15.52
CA MET A 97 -17.64 4.51 -16.85
C MET A 97 -18.29 3.66 -17.95
N GLY A 98 -19.17 2.71 -17.61
CA GLY A 98 -19.75 1.77 -18.58
C GLY A 98 -18.73 0.80 -19.19
N LEU A 99 -17.63 0.51 -18.49
CA LEU A 99 -16.52 -0.33 -18.94
C LEU A 99 -16.48 -1.66 -18.18
N LYS A 100 -15.77 -2.66 -18.72
CA LYS A 100 -15.36 -3.83 -17.93
C LYS A 100 -14.11 -3.48 -17.14
N VAL A 101 -13.93 -4.07 -15.96
CA VAL A 101 -12.73 -3.83 -15.13
C VAL A 101 -11.44 -4.09 -15.90
N LYS A 102 -11.40 -5.13 -16.74
CA LYS A 102 -10.23 -5.45 -17.58
C LYS A 102 -9.85 -4.30 -18.54
N ASP A 103 -10.83 -3.50 -18.97
CA ASP A 103 -10.59 -2.41 -19.92
C ASP A 103 -9.82 -1.26 -19.25
N LEU A 104 -9.86 -1.16 -17.90
CA LEU A 104 -9.03 -0.24 -17.13
C LEU A 104 -7.54 -0.64 -17.15
N PHE A 105 -7.25 -1.91 -17.46
CA PHE A 105 -5.90 -2.50 -17.52
C PHE A 105 -5.33 -2.60 -18.93
N ASP A 106 -6.02 -2.02 -19.90
CA ASP A 106 -5.58 -1.97 -21.30
C ASP A 106 -4.52 -0.88 -21.49
N PHE A 107 -3.29 -1.16 -21.04
CA PHE A 107 -2.10 -0.31 -21.16
C PHE A 107 -0.82 -1.14 -21.20
N GLU A 108 0.21 -0.64 -21.91
CA GLU A 108 1.55 -1.24 -22.02
C GLU A 108 2.52 -0.73 -20.95
#